data_AF-A0A820TC39-F1
#
_entry.id   AF-A0A820TC39-F1
#
_cell.length_a   1.000
_cell.length_b   1.000
_cell.length_c   1.000
_cell.angle_alpha   90.00
_cell.angle_beta   90.00
_cell.angle_gamma   90.00
#
_symmetry.space_group_name_H-M   'P 1'
#
loop_
_entity.id
_entity.type
_entity.pdbx_description
1 polymer ?
#
loop_
_entity_poly.entity_id
_entity_poly.type
_entity_poly.pdbx_seq_one_letter_code
_entity_poly.pdbx_strand_id
1 'polypeptide(L)'
;MDSLATTNSAIVNFTNELSGMRETISASRPLMLNYVLENSRPGDIQNVIDTMDKFARTEQWVMNLGDKKGEILDQALQSRRPKTVLEL
;
A
#
# COMPACT_ATOMS: atom_id res chain seq x y z
N MET A 1 34.12 2.39 -26.25
CA MET A 1 34.13 2.84 -24.84
C MET A 1 32.76 3.34 -24.38
N ASP A 2 31.77 3.53 -25.27
CA ASP A 2 30.47 4.15 -24.93
C ASP A 2 29.43 3.25 -24.24
N SER A 3 29.59 1.92 -24.31
CA SER A 3 28.64 0.96 -23.71
C SER A 3 28.67 0.97 -22.17
N LEU A 4 29.86 1.10 -21.57
CA LEU A 4 30.03 1.13 -20.10
C LEU A 4 29.49 2.43 -19.49
N ALA A 5 29.67 3.58 -20.16
CA ALA A 5 29.13 4.86 -19.70
C ALA A 5 27.60 4.91 -19.75
N THR A 6 27.01 4.35 -20.81
CA THR A 6 25.55 4.23 -20.97
C THR A 6 24.94 3.31 -19.91
N THR A 7 25.60 2.19 -19.62
CA THR A 7 25.17 1.23 -18.58
C THR A 7 25.20 1.86 -17.18
N ASN A 8 26.25 2.62 -16.84
CA ASN A 8 26.35 3.29 -15.55
C ASN A 8 25.28 4.38 -15.38
N SER A 9 24.95 5.12 -16.44
CA SER A 9 23.88 6.13 -16.41
C SER A 9 22.49 5.50 -16.17
N ALA A 10 22.19 4.37 -16.83
CA ALA A 10 20.93 3.65 -16.63
C ALA A 10 20.76 3.10 -15.20
N ILE A 11 21.84 2.55 -14.62
CA ILE A 11 21.84 2.06 -13.23
C ILE A 11 21.59 3.21 -12.25
N VAL A 12 22.28 4.35 -12.43
CA VAL A 12 22.11 5.53 -11.56
C VAL A 12 20.68 6.07 -11.63
N ASN A 13 20.10 6.16 -12.83
CA ASN A 13 18.72 6.61 -13.01
C ASN A 13 17.72 5.68 -12.32
N PHE A 14 17.88 4.36 -12.49
CA PHE A 14 17.04 3.38 -11.83
C PHE A 14 17.15 3.45 -10.29
N THR A 15 18.37 3.61 -9.75
CA THR A 15 18.54 3.79 -8.29
C THR A 15 17.90 5.07 -7.77
N ASN A 16 17.90 6.14 -8.55
CA ASN A 16 17.23 7.39 -8.17
C ASN A 16 15.70 7.24 -8.20
N GLU A 17 15.15 6.58 -9.21
CA GLU A 17 13.71 6.25 -9.30
C GLU A 17 13.25 5.40 -8.11
N LEU A 18 14.01 4.33 -7.77
CA LEU A 18 13.71 3.51 -6.60
C LEU A 18 13.78 4.30 -5.29
N SER A 19 14.72 5.23 -5.16
CA SER A 19 14.85 6.07 -3.98
C SER A 19 13.66 7.02 -3.84
N GLY A 20 13.26 7.68 -4.94
CA GLY A 20 12.07 8.54 -4.95
C GLY A 20 10.78 7.77 -4.67
N MET A 21 10.67 6.53 -5.15
CA MET A 21 9.52 5.66 -4.87
C MET A 21 9.47 5.27 -3.38
N ARG A 22 10.62 5.01 -2.74
CA ARG A 22 10.68 4.72 -1.29
C ARG A 22 10.25 5.91 -0.44
N GLU A 23 10.70 7.12 -0.76
CA GLU A 23 10.24 8.34 -0.07
C GLU A 23 8.74 8.54 -0.21
N THR A 24 8.20 8.36 -1.42
CA THR A 24 6.76 8.47 -1.69
C THR A 24 5.94 7.47 -0.89
N ILE A 25 6.38 6.20 -0.84
CA ILE A 25 5.73 5.15 -0.04
C ILE A 25 5.79 5.48 1.45
N SER A 26 6.92 5.98 1.94
CA SER A 26 7.08 6.37 3.34
C SER A 26 6.12 7.51 3.72
N ALA A 27 6.03 8.53 2.86
CA ALA A 27 5.14 9.67 3.06
C ALA A 27 3.64 9.30 2.97
N SER A 28 3.30 8.23 2.24
CA SER A 28 1.91 7.77 2.08
C SER A 28 1.24 7.41 3.41
N ARG A 29 2.01 6.84 4.36
CA ARG A 29 1.48 6.28 5.61
C ARG A 29 0.88 7.34 6.54
N PRO A 30 1.61 8.41 6.92
CA PRO A 30 1.04 9.46 7.76
C PRO A 30 -0.13 10.18 7.08
N LEU A 31 -0.11 10.33 5.74
CA LEU A 31 -1.21 10.92 4.99
C LEU A 31 -2.48 10.08 5.09
N MET A 32 -2.36 8.77 4.88
CA MET A 32 -3.50 7.85 5.02
C MET A 32 -4.05 7.85 6.45
N LEU A 33 -3.17 7.85 7.47
CA LEU A 33 -3.61 7.89 8.86
C LEU A 33 -4.46 9.13 9.14
N ASN A 34 -4.00 10.31 8.73
CA ASN A 34 -4.76 11.55 8.89
C ASN A 34 -6.10 11.48 8.14
N TYR A 35 -6.09 10.99 6.90
CA TYR A 35 -7.30 10.82 6.11
C TYR A 35 -8.32 9.92 6.81
N VAL A 36 -7.90 8.79 7.37
CA VAL A 36 -8.78 7.88 8.11
C VAL A 36 -9.32 8.55 9.37
N LEU A 37 -8.48 9.24 10.15
CA LEU A 37 -8.89 9.93 11.37
C LEU A 37 -9.94 11.03 11.11
N GLU A 38 -9.84 11.71 9.97
CA GLU A 38 -10.76 12.78 9.58
C GLU A 38 -12.05 12.27 8.94
N ASN A 39 -12.03 11.12 8.26
CA ASN A 39 -13.11 10.68 7.38
C ASN A 39 -13.81 9.38 7.80
N SER A 40 -13.30 8.67 8.80
CA SER A 40 -13.90 7.42 9.29
C SER A 40 -14.67 7.59 10.61
N ARG A 41 -15.54 6.63 10.90
CA ARG A 41 -16.29 6.54 12.15
C ARG A 41 -15.51 5.73 13.20
N PRO A 42 -15.20 6.31 14.37
CA PRO A 42 -14.56 5.57 15.46
C PRO A 42 -15.38 4.34 15.87
N GLY A 43 -14.73 3.18 15.98
CA GLY A 43 -15.35 1.91 16.35
C GLY A 43 -15.99 1.12 15.20
N ASP A 44 -16.03 1.67 13.99
CA ASP A 44 -16.56 1.00 12.80
C ASP A 44 -15.40 0.53 11.90
N ILE A 45 -14.98 -0.72 12.09
CA ILE A 45 -13.82 -1.32 11.38
C ILE A 45 -14.05 -1.35 9.88
N GLN A 46 -15.27 -1.67 9.42
CA GLN A 46 -15.57 -1.72 8.00
C GLN A 46 -15.43 -0.33 7.37
N ASN A 47 -15.96 0.69 8.04
CA ASN A 47 -15.83 2.06 7.54
C ASN A 47 -14.38 2.56 7.50
N VAL A 48 -13.54 2.13 8.44
CA VAL A 48 -12.09 2.41 8.40
C VAL A 48 -11.46 1.78 7.14
N ILE A 49 -11.73 0.50 6.86
CA ILE A 49 -11.20 -0.19 5.67
C ILE A 49 -11.70 0.48 4.39
N ASP A 50 -13.00 0.77 4.29
CA ASP A 50 -13.58 1.46 3.13
C ASP A 50 -12.95 2.85 2.90
N THR A 51 -12.62 3.55 3.99
CA THR A 51 -11.97 4.87 3.94
C THR A 51 -10.52 4.76 3.48
N MET A 52 -9.78 3.73 3.92
CA MET A 52 -8.43 3.44 3.44
C MET A 52 -8.42 3.09 1.94
N ASP A 53 -9.38 2.28 1.49
CA ASP A 53 -9.54 1.92 0.08
C ASP A 53 -9.93 3.12 -0.78
N LYS A 54 -10.75 4.03 -0.26
CA LYS A 54 -11.06 5.30 -0.92
C LYS A 54 -9.79 6.14 -1.08
N PHE A 55 -9.02 6.34 -0.01
CA PHE A 55 -7.73 7.06 -0.07
C PHE A 55 -6.81 6.47 -1.15
N ALA A 56 -6.70 5.14 -1.20
CA ALA A 56 -5.86 4.44 -2.16
C ALA A 56 -6.26 4.68 -3.64
N ARG A 57 -7.53 5.01 -3.88
CA ARG A 57 -8.09 5.26 -5.22
C ARG A 57 -8.11 6.74 -5.59
N THR A 58 -8.32 7.64 -4.61
CA THR A 58 -8.58 9.06 -4.88
C THR A 58 -7.38 9.96 -4.59
N GLU A 59 -6.56 9.62 -3.59
CA GLU A 59 -5.47 10.49 -3.13
C GLU A 59 -4.12 9.98 -3.59
N GLN A 60 -3.77 8.74 -3.21
CA GLN A 60 -2.45 8.19 -3.48
C GLN A 60 -2.46 6.67 -3.52
N TRP A 61 -1.79 6.10 -4.52
CA TRP A 61 -1.64 4.64 -4.59
C TRP A 61 -0.78 4.12 -3.43
N VAL A 62 -1.25 3.03 -2.83
CA VAL A 62 -0.59 2.32 -1.73
C VAL A 62 -0.63 0.81 -1.96
N MET A 63 0.30 0.08 -1.33
CA MET A 63 0.42 -1.37 -1.45
C MET A 63 -0.51 -2.16 -0.52
N ASN A 64 -1.66 -1.59 -0.15
CA ASN A 64 -2.63 -2.29 0.68
C ASN A 64 -3.27 -3.46 -0.09
N LEU A 65 -3.90 -4.37 0.64
CA LEU A 65 -4.58 -5.52 0.04
C LEU A 65 -5.69 -5.06 -0.92
N GLY A 66 -6.54 -4.13 -0.47
CA GLY A 66 -7.67 -3.57 -1.23
C GLY A 66 -8.86 -4.53 -1.33
N ASP A 67 -10.06 -3.98 -1.51
CA ASP A 67 -11.36 -4.65 -1.59
C ASP A 67 -11.35 -6.02 -2.30
N LYS A 68 -10.90 -6.10 -3.55
CA LYS A 68 -10.99 -7.33 -4.36
C LYS A 68 -10.14 -8.47 -3.80
N LYS A 69 -8.94 -8.18 -3.30
CA LYS A 69 -8.09 -9.20 -2.67
C LYS A 69 -8.53 -9.47 -1.23
N GLY A 70 -9.14 -8.48 -0.57
CA GLY A 70 -9.77 -8.61 0.74
C GLY A 70 -10.91 -9.64 0.73
N GLU A 71 -11.79 -9.60 -0.27
CA GLU A 71 -12.88 -10.59 -0.40
C GLU A 71 -12.38 -12.03 -0.49
N ILE A 72 -11.27 -12.26 -1.19
CA ILE A 72 -10.63 -13.58 -1.31
C ILE A 72 -10.07 -14.02 0.06
N LEU A 73 -9.42 -13.10 0.79
CA LEU A 73 -8.92 -13.37 2.13
C LEU A 73 -10.07 -13.69 3.11
N ASP A 74 -11.16 -12.93 3.06
CA ASP A 74 -12.34 -13.14 3.91
C ASP A 74 -12.95 -14.52 3.69
N GLN A 75 -13.11 -14.94 2.43
CA GLN A 75 -13.59 -16.28 2.09
C GLN A 75 -12.65 -17.37 2.62
N ALA A 76 -11.32 -17.16 2.52
CA ALA A 76 -10.34 -18.11 3.04
C ALA A 76 -10.39 -18.21 4.57
N LEU A 77 -10.56 -17.09 5.27
CA LEU A 77 -10.68 -17.06 6.74
C LEU A 77 -12.00 -17.70 7.21
N GLN A 78 -13.12 -17.38 6.56
CA GLN A 78 -14.44 -17.92 6.91
C GLN A 78 -14.52 -19.43 6.69
N SER A 79 -13.95 -19.92 5.58
CA SER A 79 -13.97 -21.36 5.26
C SER A 79 -13.04 -22.19 6.15
N ARG A 80 -11.86 -21.67 6.51
CA ARG A 80 -10.85 -22.43 7.28
C ARG A 80 -10.95 -22.24 8.78
N ARG A 81 -11.58 -21.15 9.25
CA ARG A 81 -11.72 -20.77 10.66
C ARG A 81 -10.43 -20.99 11.47
N PRO A 82 -9.29 -20.43 11.01
CA PRO A 82 -8.03 -20.63 11.70
C PRO A 82 -8.10 -20.04 13.11
N LYS A 83 -7.48 -20.73 14.09
CA LYS A 83 -7.35 -20.22 15.46
C LYS A 83 -6.22 -19.20 15.61
N THR A 84 -5.30 -19.17 14.66
CA THR A 84 -4.10 -18.32 14.67
C THR A 84 -3.74 -17.97 13.23
N VAL A 85 -3.37 -16.71 12.99
CA VAL A 85 -2.98 -16.17 11.68
C VAL A 85 -1.64 -15.44 11.84
N LEU A 86 -0.79 -15.52 10.82
CA LEU A 86 0.49 -14.80 10.74
C LEU A 86 0.42 -13.86 9.53
N GLU A 87 0.67 -12.57 9.76
CA GLU A 87 0.94 -11.55 8.73
C GLU A 87 2.45 -11.32 8.67
N LEU A 88 3.02 -11.22 7.46
CA LEU A 88 4.47 -11.10 7.21
C LEU A 88 4.82 -9.71 6.67
#